data_AF-X1I4T7-F1
#
_entry.id   AF-X1I4T7-F1
#
_cell.length_a   1.000
_cell.length_b   1.000
_cell.length_c   1.000
_cell.angle_alpha   90.00
_cell.angle_beta   90.00
_cell.angle_gamma   90.00
#
_symmetry.space_group_name_H-M   'P 1'
#
loop_
_entity.id
_entity.type
_entity.pdbx_description
1 polymer ?
#
loop_
_entity_poly.entity_id
_entity_poly.type
_entity_poly.pdbx_seq_one_letter_code
_entity_poly.pdbx_strand_id
1 'polypeptide(L)'
;PKRRLCAGVLLKSEFSYENVGIENHINYIYRIKGTLCVYETYGIAAILNTSIIDNFFRSLNGSTQVNAGDIRILPLPSPENINRIGKLVEQTHPKIGYELDNIVASVLGIESKIIKDLSIFCFGFVTTPSCHHSLQGISFLT
;
A
#
# COMPACT_ATOMS: atom_id res chain seq x y z
N PRO A 1 4.64 3.77 14.91
CA PRO A 1 5.34 4.34 13.72
C PRO A 1 4.36 4.58 12.57
N LYS A 2 4.49 5.71 11.86
CA LYS A 2 3.66 6.05 10.69
C LYS A 2 4.11 5.21 9.48
N ARG A 3 3.16 4.70 8.67
CA ARG A 3 3.45 3.95 7.43
C ARG A 3 4.11 4.87 6.39
N ARG A 4 4.97 4.29 5.55
CA ARG A 4 5.67 4.91 4.42
C ARG A 4 4.87 4.92 3.14
N LEU A 5 3.77 4.18 3.11
CA LEU A 5 2.82 4.15 2.02
C LEU A 5 1.46 3.83 2.64
N CYS A 6 0.41 4.52 2.24
CA CYS A 6 -0.96 4.04 2.38
C CYS A 6 -1.52 3.81 0.97
N ALA A 7 -2.66 3.19 0.77
CA ALA A 7 -3.29 3.17 -0.54
C ALA A 7 -4.78 3.32 -0.37
N GLY A 8 -5.36 4.28 -1.08
CA GLY A 8 -6.80 4.52 -1.12
C GLY A 8 -7.39 3.99 -2.42
N VAL A 9 -8.67 3.61 -2.37
CA VAL A 9 -9.46 3.25 -3.53
C VAL A 9 -10.34 4.44 -3.89
N LEU A 10 -10.42 4.76 -5.18
CA LEU A 10 -11.29 5.79 -5.72
C LEU A 10 -12.17 5.14 -6.78
N LEU A 11 -13.47 4.95 -6.50
CA LEU A 11 -14.40 4.35 -7.45
C LEU A 11 -15.27 5.42 -8.11
N LYS A 12 -15.47 5.29 -9.42
CA LYS A 12 -16.38 6.18 -10.17
C LYS A 12 -17.81 6.14 -9.60
N SER A 13 -18.25 5.00 -9.08
CA SER A 13 -19.60 4.85 -8.49
C SER A 13 -19.83 5.67 -7.22
N GLU A 14 -18.78 6.18 -6.59
CA GLU A 14 -18.87 6.97 -5.35
C GLU A 14 -19.08 8.47 -5.60
N PHE A 15 -18.95 8.92 -6.85
CA PHE A 15 -19.02 10.33 -7.22
C PHE A 15 -19.91 10.55 -8.44
N SER A 16 -20.67 11.64 -8.43
CA SER A 16 -21.54 12.05 -9.54
C SER A 16 -20.85 12.98 -10.54
N TYR A 17 -19.52 13.15 -10.45
CA TYR A 17 -18.76 14.07 -11.27
C TYR A 17 -18.02 13.34 -12.40
N GLU A 18 -17.94 13.97 -13.56
CA GLU A 18 -17.24 13.40 -14.73
C GLU A 18 -15.72 13.50 -14.61
N ASN A 19 -15.23 14.55 -13.93
CA ASN A 19 -13.82 14.85 -13.79
C ASN A 19 -13.43 14.96 -12.31
N VAL A 20 -12.22 14.52 -12.00
CA VAL A 20 -11.61 14.66 -10.67
C VAL A 20 -10.32 15.47 -10.79
N GLY A 21 -10.16 16.48 -9.96
CA GLY A 21 -8.90 17.20 -9.78
C GLY A 21 -8.06 16.47 -8.74
N ILE A 22 -6.84 16.09 -9.11
CA ILE A 22 -5.90 15.41 -8.21
C ILE A 22 -4.74 16.35 -7.89
N GLU A 23 -4.33 16.40 -6.63
CA GLU A 23 -3.18 17.20 -6.18
C GLU A 23 -1.85 16.60 -6.69
N ASN A 24 -0.86 17.43 -6.96
CA ASN A 24 0.43 17.01 -7.51
C ASN A 24 1.34 16.26 -6.51
N HIS A 25 0.92 16.16 -5.25
CA HIS A 25 1.69 15.53 -4.17
C HIS A 25 1.24 14.10 -3.86
N ILE A 26 0.33 13.54 -4.65
CA ILE A 26 -0.10 12.13 -4.53
C ILE A 26 0.22 11.34 -5.79
N ASN A 27 0.51 10.05 -5.59
CA ASN A 27 0.66 9.10 -6.69
C ASN A 27 -0.70 8.45 -6.99
N TYR A 28 -1.06 8.34 -8.27
CA TYR A 28 -2.29 7.67 -8.72
C TYR A 28 -1.95 6.53 -9.68
N ILE A 29 -2.58 5.38 -9.47
CA ILE A 29 -2.47 4.21 -10.34
C ILE A 29 -3.71 4.15 -11.22
N TYR A 30 -3.49 4.05 -12.52
CA TYR A 30 -4.56 3.96 -13.51
C TYR A 30 -4.14 3.08 -14.67
N ARG A 31 -5.13 2.67 -15.48
CA ARG A 31 -4.90 1.93 -16.71
C ARG A 31 -4.82 2.90 -17.88
N ILE A 32 -3.73 2.86 -18.66
CA ILE A 32 -3.52 3.74 -19.82
C ILE A 32 -4.65 3.59 -20.85
N LYS A 33 -5.13 2.37 -21.05
CA LYS A 33 -6.25 2.05 -21.95
C LYS A 33 -7.32 1.28 -21.19
N GLY A 34 -8.49 1.88 -21.01
CA GLY A 34 -9.61 1.30 -20.28
C GLY A 34 -9.60 1.66 -18.79
N THR A 35 -10.33 0.90 -17.99
CA THR A 35 -10.48 1.11 -16.55
C THR A 35 -9.92 -0.07 -15.76
N LEU A 36 -9.56 0.17 -14.51
CA LEU A 36 -9.37 -0.92 -13.55
C LEU A 36 -10.77 -1.38 -13.13
N CYS A 37 -10.97 -2.70 -13.04
CA CYS A 37 -12.19 -3.19 -12.42
C CYS A 37 -12.14 -2.95 -10.90
N VAL A 38 -13.29 -3.07 -10.23
CA VAL A 38 -13.40 -2.84 -8.78
C VAL A 38 -12.42 -3.75 -8.01
N TYR A 39 -12.39 -5.04 -8.35
CA TYR A 39 -11.50 -6.01 -7.70
C TYR A 39 -10.02 -5.78 -8.00
N GLU A 40 -9.66 -5.36 -9.21
CA GLU A 40 -8.28 -4.96 -9.50
C GLU A 40 -7.85 -3.79 -8.62
N THR A 41 -8.72 -2.78 -8.47
CA THR A 41 -8.45 -1.58 -7.69
C THR A 41 -8.24 -1.92 -6.21
N TYR A 42 -9.15 -2.70 -5.62
CA TYR A 42 -8.99 -3.17 -4.23
C TYR A 42 -7.78 -4.09 -4.07
N GLY A 43 -7.49 -4.96 -5.03
CA GLY A 43 -6.35 -5.88 -4.98
C GLY A 43 -5.01 -5.16 -4.96
N ILE A 44 -4.83 -4.17 -5.84
CA ILE A 44 -3.63 -3.34 -5.89
C ILE A 44 -3.50 -2.55 -4.58
N ALA A 45 -4.56 -1.89 -4.14
CA ALA A 45 -4.55 -1.13 -2.89
C ALA A 45 -4.22 -2.01 -1.67
N ALA A 46 -4.77 -3.22 -1.61
CA ALA A 46 -4.49 -4.20 -0.56
C ALA A 46 -3.01 -4.58 -0.51
N ILE A 47 -2.40 -4.92 -1.65
CA ILE A 47 -0.99 -5.29 -1.74
C ILE A 47 -0.11 -4.14 -1.25
N LEU A 48 -0.36 -2.91 -1.72
CA LEU A 48 0.39 -1.71 -1.31
C LEU A 48 0.21 -1.38 0.18
N ASN A 49 -0.92 -1.78 0.77
CA ASN A 49 -1.20 -1.61 2.19
C ASN A 49 -0.65 -2.73 3.09
N THR A 50 0.07 -3.71 2.55
CA THR A 50 0.67 -4.76 3.38
C THR A 50 1.87 -4.27 4.20
N SER A 51 2.14 -4.94 5.31
CA SER A 51 3.34 -4.67 6.13
C SER A 51 4.64 -4.99 5.38
N ILE A 52 4.61 -5.98 4.47
CA ILE A 52 5.77 -6.35 3.65
C ILE A 52 6.17 -5.20 2.72
N ILE A 53 5.21 -4.55 2.07
CA ILE A 53 5.48 -3.39 1.22
C ILE A 53 5.92 -2.17 2.05
N ASP A 54 5.33 -1.94 3.23
CA ASP A 54 5.80 -0.88 4.13
C ASP A 54 7.28 -1.08 4.51
N ASN A 55 7.66 -2.31 4.84
CA ASN A 55 9.03 -2.66 5.20
C ASN A 55 9.98 -2.56 4.01
N PHE A 56 9.56 -2.97 2.81
CA PHE A 56 10.33 -2.80 1.57
C PHE A 56 10.73 -1.33 1.36
N PHE A 57 9.78 -0.40 1.48
CA PHE A 57 10.09 1.04 1.34
C PHE A 57 10.92 1.59 2.51
N ARG A 58 10.74 1.08 3.73
CA ARG A 58 11.61 1.46 4.86
C ARG A 58 13.06 1.05 4.65
N SER A 59 13.31 -0.10 4.02
CA SER A 59 14.66 -0.62 3.81
C SER A 59 15.37 0.03 2.63
N LEU A 60 14.64 0.50 1.62
CA LEU A 60 15.24 1.09 0.41
C LEU A 60 15.36 2.62 0.48
N ASN A 61 14.44 3.30 1.18
CA ASN A 61 14.36 4.75 1.15
C ASN A 61 14.88 5.37 2.46
N GLY A 62 16.00 6.10 2.37
CA GLY A 62 16.43 7.05 3.42
C GLY A 62 15.50 8.26 3.55
N SER A 63 14.65 8.48 2.54
CA SER A 63 13.58 9.50 2.54
C SER A 63 12.28 8.93 3.10
N THR A 64 11.44 9.82 3.64
CA THR A 64 10.11 9.47 4.13
C THR A 64 9.04 9.40 3.04
N GLN A 65 9.33 9.91 1.84
CA GLN A 65 8.38 10.03 0.73
C GLN A 65 8.59 8.91 -0.29
N VAL A 66 7.49 8.30 -0.75
CA VAL A 66 7.50 7.32 -1.84
C VAL A 66 7.09 7.97 -3.15
N ASN A 67 7.91 7.87 -4.19
CA ASN A 67 7.61 8.45 -5.50
C ASN A 67 6.98 7.41 -6.46
N ALA A 68 6.40 7.87 -7.57
CA ALA A 68 5.78 7.01 -8.58
C ALA A 68 6.75 6.02 -9.24
N GLY A 69 8.03 6.36 -9.35
CA GLY A 69 9.08 5.49 -9.85
C GLY A 69 9.34 4.30 -8.93
N ASP A 70 9.37 4.54 -7.62
CA ASP A 70 9.58 3.49 -6.61
C ASP A 70 8.40 2.50 -6.59
N ILE A 71 7.17 2.99 -6.81
CA ILE A 71 5.98 2.13 -6.95
C ILE A 71 6.03 1.32 -8.25
N ARG A 72 6.51 1.92 -9.35
CA ARG A 72 6.55 1.28 -10.67
C ARG A 72 7.45 0.05 -10.73
N ILE A 73 8.49 0.00 -9.90
CA ILE A 73 9.42 -1.14 -9.85
C ILE A 73 8.91 -2.28 -8.96
N LEU A 74 7.79 -2.12 -8.25
CA LEU A 74 7.26 -3.18 -7.40
C LEU A 74 6.84 -4.39 -8.25
N PRO A 75 7.30 -5.60 -7.91
CA PRO A 75 6.79 -6.81 -8.53
C PRO A 75 5.35 -7.03 -8.06
N LEU A 76 4.39 -6.80 -8.95
CA LEU A 76 2.99 -7.12 -8.68
C LEU A 76 2.70 -8.59 -9.05
N PRO A 77 1.82 -9.28 -8.29
CA PRO A 77 1.35 -10.62 -8.62
C PRO A 77 0.61 -10.68 -9.96
N SER A 78 0.26 -11.90 -10.39
CA SER A 78 -0.57 -12.09 -11.57
C SER A 78 -1.92 -11.34 -11.45
N PRO A 79 -2.50 -10.88 -12.56
CA PRO A 79 -3.82 -10.23 -12.55
C PRO A 79 -4.91 -11.08 -11.90
N GLU A 80 -4.85 -12.41 -12.02
CA GLU A 80 -5.78 -13.34 -11.38
C GLU A 80 -5.69 -13.26 -9.85
N ASN A 81 -4.47 -13.29 -9.30
CA ASN A 81 -4.25 -13.16 -7.86
C ASN A 81 -4.66 -11.78 -7.35
N ILE A 82 -4.35 -10.71 -8.09
CA ILE A 82 -4.77 -9.35 -7.75
C ILE A 82 -6.30 -9.28 -7.65
N ASN A 83 -7.02 -9.79 -8.65
CA ASN A 83 -8.49 -9.83 -8.63
C ASN A 83 -9.03 -10.65 -7.46
N ARG A 84 -8.43 -11.81 -7.17
CA ARG A 84 -8.85 -12.66 -6.05
C ARG A 84 -8.64 -11.97 -4.71
N ILE A 85 -7.50 -11.31 -4.50
CA ILE A 85 -7.24 -10.50 -3.30
C ILE A 85 -8.30 -9.41 -3.18
N GLY A 86 -8.52 -8.64 -4.26
CA GLY A 86 -9.44 -7.52 -4.22
C GLY A 86 -10.87 -7.92 -3.95
N LYS A 87 -11.33 -9.06 -4.49
CA LYS A 87 -12.64 -9.62 -4.18
C LYS A 87 -12.79 -9.97 -2.71
N LEU A 88 -11.77 -10.61 -2.11
CA LEU A 88 -11.81 -10.93 -0.67
C LEU A 88 -11.83 -9.67 0.18
N VAL A 89 -10.99 -8.69 -0.15
CA VAL A 89 -10.89 -7.42 0.58
C VAL A 89 -12.18 -6.61 0.50
N GLU A 90 -12.79 -6.53 -0.68
CA GLU A 90 -14.08 -5.85 -0.88
C GLU A 90 -15.23 -6.56 -0.12
N GLN A 91 -15.16 -7.88 0.05
CA GLN A 91 -16.18 -8.61 0.81
C GLN A 91 -15.99 -8.49 2.32
N THR A 92 -14.76 -8.64 2.80
CA THR A 92 -14.47 -8.74 4.25
C THR A 92 -14.12 -7.41 4.90
N HIS A 93 -13.81 -6.37 4.12
CA HIS A 93 -13.40 -5.04 4.61
C HIS A 93 -12.34 -5.11 5.74
N PRO A 94 -11.22 -5.83 5.51
CA PRO A 94 -10.25 -6.10 6.56
C PRO A 94 -9.55 -4.81 7.01
N LYS A 95 -9.16 -4.75 8.29
CA LYS A 95 -8.30 -3.67 8.75
C LYS A 95 -6.88 -3.83 8.19
N ILE A 96 -6.26 -2.70 7.83
CA ILE A 96 -4.84 -2.66 7.47
C ILE A 96 -4.01 -3.20 8.64
N GLY A 97 -3.05 -4.08 8.34
CA GLY A 97 -2.25 -4.82 9.31
C GLY A 97 -2.46 -6.32 9.15
N TYR A 98 -2.50 -7.05 10.27
CA TYR A 98 -2.50 -8.52 10.27
C TYR A 98 -3.63 -9.16 9.46
N GLU A 99 -4.85 -8.63 9.53
CA GLU A 99 -6.01 -9.17 8.79
C GLU A 99 -5.79 -9.07 7.28
N LEU A 100 -5.43 -7.89 6.78
CA LEU A 100 -5.12 -7.65 5.38
C LEU A 100 -3.91 -8.47 4.91
N ASP A 101 -2.84 -8.50 5.71
CA ASP A 101 -1.61 -9.24 5.39
C ASP A 101 -1.89 -10.74 5.22
N ASN A 102 -2.74 -11.33 6.07
CA ASN A 102 -3.13 -12.72 5.94
C ASN A 102 -3.95 -12.99 4.67
N ILE A 103 -4.88 -12.10 4.31
CA ILE A 103 -5.67 -12.27 3.07
C ILE A 103 -4.72 -12.28 1.88
N VAL A 104 -3.84 -11.28 1.78
CA VAL A 104 -2.89 -11.18 0.66
C VAL A 104 -1.99 -12.41 0.61
N ALA A 105 -1.38 -12.79 1.72
CA ALA A 105 -0.46 -13.92 1.74
C ALA A 105 -1.14 -15.28 1.48
N SER A 106 -2.38 -15.48 1.94
CA SER A 106 -3.13 -16.70 1.67
C SER A 106 -3.37 -16.91 0.17
N VAL A 107 -3.61 -15.82 -0.57
CA VAL A 107 -3.77 -15.88 -2.03
C VAL A 107 -2.44 -16.09 -2.74
N LEU A 108 -1.36 -15.46 -2.24
CA LEU A 108 -0.03 -15.57 -2.83
C LEU A 108 0.71 -16.87 -2.45
N GLY A 109 0.14 -17.71 -1.59
CA GLY A 109 0.78 -18.93 -1.13
C GLY A 109 2.02 -18.68 -0.27
N ILE A 110 2.11 -17.51 0.37
CA ILE A 110 3.21 -17.16 1.27
C ILE A 110 2.91 -17.78 2.63
N GLU A 111 3.85 -18.58 3.17
CA GLU A 111 3.68 -19.15 4.50
C GLU A 111 3.52 -18.04 5.54
N SER A 112 2.49 -18.17 6.39
CA SER A 112 2.17 -17.19 7.45
C SER A 112 3.32 -16.94 8.43
N LYS A 113 4.27 -17.89 8.51
CA LYS A 113 5.49 -17.78 9.32
C LYS A 113 6.43 -16.70 8.79
N ILE A 114 6.61 -16.61 7.46
CA ILE A 114 7.44 -15.60 6.79
C ILE A 114 6.88 -14.19 7.01
N ILE A 115 5.56 -14.03 7.00
CA ILE A 115 4.92 -12.73 7.26
C ILE A 115 5.17 -12.28 8.70
N LYS A 116 5.02 -13.20 9.67
CA LYS A 116 5.31 -12.89 11.08
C LYS A 116 6.76 -12.46 11.25
N ASP A 117 7.69 -13.18 10.64
CA ASP A 117 9.11 -12.88 10.74
C ASP A 117 9.46 -11.54 10.04
N LEU A 118 8.89 -11.26 8.86
CA LEU A 118 9.08 -9.99 8.15
C LEU A 118 8.40 -8.80 8.84
N SER A 119 7.29 -9.01 9.55
CA SER A 119 6.63 -7.98 10.36
C SER A 119 7.46 -7.58 11.60
N ILE A 120 8.39 -8.45 12.02
CA ILE A 120 9.26 -8.28 13.20
C ILE A 120 10.66 -7.79 12.81
N PHE A 121 11.06 -7.92 11.55
CA PHE A 121 12.38 -7.54 11.03
C PHE A 121 12.56 -6.01 10.87
N CYS A 122 12.45 -5.26 11.95
CA CYS A 122 13.11 -3.97 12.09
C CYS A 122 14.57 -4.21 12.48
N PHE A 123 15.48 -4.30 11.51
CA PHE A 123 16.90 -4.11 11.81
C PHE A 123 17.07 -2.66 12.30
N GLY A 124 17.31 -2.50 13.60
CA GLY A 124 17.67 -1.22 14.20
C GLY A 124 19.07 -0.82 13.76
N PHE A 125 19.18 -0.01 12.71
CA PHE A 125 20.32 0.88 12.58
C PHE A 125 19.99 2.18 13.31
N VAL A 126 20.54 2.28 14.53
CA VAL A 126 20.58 3.51 15.30
C VAL A 126 21.60 4.44 14.63
N THR A 127 21.13 5.57 14.12
CA THR A 127 21.98 6.76 13.97
C THR A 127 21.38 7.86 14.84
N THR A 128 21.94 8.07 16.03
CA THR A 128 21.66 9.23 16.90
C THR A 128 22.45 10.46 16.43
N PRO A 129 22.23 11.66 16.99
CA PRO A 129 20.98 12.41 17.05
C PRO A 129 21.18 13.87 16.55
N SER A 130 20.14 14.58 16.09
CA SER A 130 20.18 16.05 15.97
C SER A 130 18.77 16.68 15.99
N CYS A 131 18.47 17.29 17.15
CA CYS A 131 17.71 18.52 17.45
C CYS A 131 16.38 18.92 16.74
N HIS A 132 15.39 19.18 17.62
CA HIS A 132 14.37 20.26 17.67
C HIS A 132 13.51 20.61 16.43
N HIS A 133 12.19 20.37 16.49
CA HIS A 133 11.13 21.32 16.90
C HIS A 133 9.73 20.67 16.80
N SER A 134 8.78 21.24 17.54
CA SER A 134 7.36 20.89 17.70
C SER A 134 6.50 21.08 16.44
N LEU A 135 5.55 20.17 16.18
CA LEU A 135 4.09 20.40 15.95
C LEU A 135 3.44 19.22 15.21
N GLN A 136 2.15 19.03 15.49
CA GLN A 136 1.26 17.93 15.12
C GLN A 136 1.09 17.78 13.59
N GLY A 137 0.87 16.54 13.10
CA GLY A 137 0.53 16.30 11.69
C GLY A 137 0.11 14.85 11.37
N ILE A 138 -1.13 14.70 10.89
CA ILE A 138 -1.71 13.47 10.33
C ILE A 138 -1.41 13.43 8.82
N SER A 139 -1.11 12.28 8.20
CA SER A 139 -1.11 12.21 6.72
C SER A 139 -1.62 10.89 6.16
N PHE A 140 -2.41 11.08 5.10
CA PHE A 140 -2.74 10.18 4.01
C PHE A 140 -1.50 10.00 3.12
N LEU A 141 -1.31 8.77 2.63
CA LEU A 141 -0.50 8.43 1.46
C LEU A 141 0.79 9.25 1.25
N THR A 142 1.66 9.26 2.27
CA THR A 142 3.11 9.50 2.09
C THR A 142 3.78 8.20 1.73
#